data_AF-A0A2G2XLX1-F1
#
_entry.id   AF-A0A2G2XLX1-F1
#
_cell.length_a   1.000
_cell.length_b   1.000
_cell.length_c   1.000
_cell.angle_alpha   90.00
_cell.angle_beta   90.00
_cell.angle_gamma   90.00
#
_symmetry.space_group_name_H-M   'P 1'
#
loop_
_entity.id
_entity.type
_entity.pdbx_description
1 polymer ?
#
loop_
_entity_poly.entity_id
_entity_poly.type
_entity_poly.pdbx_seq_one_letter_code
_entity_poly.pdbx_strand_id
1 'polypeptide(L)'
;MDTRTIPLKAKVIVNGWVIARDPESWDDPERFENSCVDFNGAGSRMCPGMHFGLANVVYPSAQLLYHFDWQLPYGLQLKDLDMTETCGISAARKNDLHLIATPHDLSQY
;
A
#
# COMPACT_ATOMS: atom_id res chain seq x y z
N MET A 1 23.03 15.06 -3.81
CA MET A 1 23.21 14.62 -2.41
C MET A 1 23.92 15.73 -1.67
N ASP A 2 23.25 16.37 -0.72
CA ASP A 2 23.89 17.35 0.16
C ASP A 2 25.01 16.66 0.94
N THR A 3 26.21 17.26 0.91
CA THR A 3 27.46 16.71 1.47
C THR A 3 27.54 16.82 2.99
N ARG A 4 26.49 16.42 3.70
CA ARG A 4 26.51 16.38 5.17
C ARG A 4 27.32 15.18 5.65
N THR A 5 28.32 15.43 6.49
CA THR A 5 29.12 14.38 7.13
C THR A 5 28.27 13.59 8.13
N ILE A 6 28.10 12.29 7.90
CA ILE A 6 27.41 11.38 8.82
C ILE A 6 28.44 10.70 9.74
N PRO A 7 28.34 10.83 11.07
CA PRO A 7 29.27 10.18 11.99
C PRO A 7 29.27 8.66 11.88
N LEU A 8 30.42 8.03 12.15
CA LEU A 8 30.52 6.58 12.24
C LEU A 8 29.56 6.05 13.32
N LYS A 9 28.83 4.97 13.00
CA LYS A 9 27.80 4.33 13.85
C LYS A 9 26.50 5.12 14.00
N ALA A 10 26.31 6.23 13.28
CA ALA A 10 25.00 6.88 13.21
C ALA A 10 23.96 5.90 12.64
N LYS A 11 22.78 5.85 13.26
CA LYS A 11 21.63 5.12 12.72
C LYS A 11 20.86 6.05 11.80
N VAL A 12 20.57 5.59 10.59
CA VAL A 12 19.80 6.35 9.59
C VAL A 12 18.49 5.63 9.37
N ILE A 13 17.38 6.38 9.43
CA ILE A 13 16.05 5.92 9.07
C ILE A 13 15.64 6.69 7.83
N VAL A 14 15.30 5.96 6.76
CA VAL A 14 14.76 6.55 5.53
C VAL A 14 13.25 6.59 5.67
N ASN A 15 12.66 7.78 5.63
CA ASN A 15 11.21 7.95 5.68
C ASN A 15 10.61 7.75 4.29
N GLY A 16 10.37 6.49 3.92
CA GLY A 16 9.77 6.15 2.63
C GLY A 16 8.35 6.70 2.45
N TRP A 17 7.59 6.86 3.53
CA TRP A 17 6.22 7.38 3.49
C TRP A 17 6.16 8.81 2.96
N VAL A 18 7.05 9.68 3.46
CA VAL A 18 7.13 11.07 3.02
C VAL A 18 7.67 11.16 1.59
N ILE A 19 8.69 10.38 1.24
CA ILE A 19 9.25 10.37 -0.12
C ILE A 19 8.22 9.91 -1.15
N ALA A 20 7.40 8.91 -0.83
CA ALA A 20 6.35 8.41 -1.71
C ALA A 20 5.20 9.40 -1.96
N ARG A 21 5.16 10.54 -1.25
CA ARG A 21 4.15 11.60 -1.38
C ARG A 21 4.76 12.98 -1.62
N ASP A 22 6.05 13.02 -1.93
CA ASP A 22 6.73 14.27 -2.20
C ASP A 22 6.23 14.83 -3.55
N PRO A 23 5.64 16.04 -3.57
CA PRO A 23 5.15 16.66 -4.81
C PRO A 23 6.27 16.96 -5.82
N GLU A 24 7.54 17.01 -5.40
CA GLU A 24 8.66 17.09 -6.35
C GLU A 24 8.91 15.77 -7.09
N SER A 25 8.49 14.65 -6.49
CA SER A 25 8.69 13.31 -7.02
C SER A 25 7.45 12.71 -7.67
N TRP A 26 6.25 13.17 -7.30
CA TRP A 26 4.96 12.62 -7.74
C TRP A 26 3.95 13.73 -8.06
N ASP A 27 3.37 13.70 -9.26
CA ASP A 27 2.27 14.60 -9.64
C ASP A 27 0.96 14.24 -8.91
N ASP A 28 0.63 12.96 -8.84
CA ASP A 28 -0.47 12.41 -8.04
C ASP A 28 0.00 11.14 -7.31
N PRO A 29 0.46 11.25 -6.06
CA PRO A 29 1.02 10.11 -5.32
C PRO A 29 -0.03 9.08 -4.91
N GLU A 30 -1.32 9.33 -5.14
CA GLU A 30 -2.40 8.37 -4.88
C GLU A 30 -2.78 7.54 -6.13
N ARG A 31 -2.29 7.94 -7.31
CA ARG A 31 -2.61 7.29 -8.59
C ARG A 31 -1.37 6.79 -9.33
N PHE A 32 -1.32 5.48 -9.55
CA PHE A 32 -0.20 4.81 -10.22
C PHE A 32 -0.53 4.32 -11.64
N GLU A 33 -1.71 4.68 -12.17
CA GLU A 33 -2.13 4.30 -13.52
C GLU A 33 -1.16 4.84 -14.57
N ASN A 34 -0.72 3.97 -15.48
CA ASN A 34 0.28 4.29 -16.51
C ASN A 34 1.65 4.76 -15.96
N SER A 35 1.91 4.60 -14.66
CA SER A 35 3.25 4.86 -14.12
C SER A 35 4.19 3.72 -14.51
N CYS A 36 5.38 4.07 -15.00
CA CYS A 36 6.47 3.12 -15.24
C CYS A 36 7.41 2.99 -14.03
N VAL A 37 6.98 3.45 -12.86
CA VAL A 37 7.79 3.50 -11.65
C VAL A 37 7.91 2.11 -11.05
N ASP A 38 9.14 1.64 -10.91
CA ASP A 38 9.41 0.40 -10.21
C ASP A 38 9.37 0.64 -8.69
N PHE A 39 8.54 -0.11 -7.96
CA PHE A 39 8.41 -0.01 -6.50
C PHE A 39 9.41 -0.89 -5.75
N ASN A 40 10.35 -1.50 -6.49
CA ASN A 40 11.37 -2.38 -5.92
C ASN A 40 12.35 -1.62 -5.01
N GLY A 41 12.72 -2.26 -3.89
CA GLY A 41 13.86 -1.81 -3.09
C GLY A 41 15.18 -2.00 -3.86
N ALA A 42 16.16 -1.13 -3.62
CA ALA A 42 17.44 -1.15 -4.31
C ALA A 42 18.60 -1.64 -3.42
N GLY A 43 19.58 -2.31 -4.05
CA GLY A 43 20.85 -2.68 -3.44
C GLY A 43 20.80 -3.93 -2.55
N SER A 44 21.91 -4.20 -1.85
CA SER A 44 22.13 -5.43 -1.08
C SER A 44 21.25 -5.59 0.18
N ARG A 45 20.44 -4.58 0.50
CA ARG A 45 19.52 -4.58 1.66
C ARG A 45 18.05 -4.57 1.24
N MET A 46 17.75 -4.83 -0.04
CA MET A 46 16.37 -5.01 -0.48
C MET A 46 15.70 -6.16 0.28
N CYS A 47 14.39 -6.04 0.54
CA CYS A 47 13.64 -7.07 1.25
C CYS A 47 13.67 -8.38 0.42
N PRO A 48 14.23 -9.48 0.94
CA PRO A 48 14.27 -10.73 0.19
C PRO A 48 12.87 -11.32 -0.06
N GLY A 49 11.88 -10.93 0.76
CA GLY A 49 10.49 -11.34 0.64
C GLY A 49 9.63 -10.48 -0.29
N MET A 50 10.19 -9.49 -1.00
CA MET A 50 9.41 -8.53 -1.80
C MET A 50 8.53 -9.19 -2.86
N HIS A 51 9.09 -10.08 -3.68
CA HIS A 51 8.34 -10.81 -4.71
C HIS A 51 7.30 -11.77 -4.11
N PHE A 52 7.63 -12.38 -2.97
CA PHE A 52 6.69 -13.23 -2.25
C PHE A 52 5.50 -12.42 -1.70
N GLY A 53 5.77 -11.25 -1.10
CA GLY A 53 4.73 -10.32 -0.66
C GLY A 53 3.83 -9.89 -1.80
N LEU A 54 4.41 -9.52 -2.94
CA LEU A 54 3.65 -9.14 -4.13
C LEU A 54 2.72 -10.27 -4.60
N ALA A 55 3.21 -11.50 -4.70
CA ALA A 55 2.38 -12.64 -5.08
C ALA A 55 1.22 -12.88 -4.10
N ASN A 56 1.45 -12.69 -2.80
CA ASN A 56 0.43 -12.83 -1.75
C ASN A 56 -0.55 -11.65 -1.67
N VAL A 57 -0.27 -10.53 -2.32
CA VAL A 57 -1.25 -9.45 -2.46
C VAL A 57 -2.05 -9.66 -3.73
N VAL A 58 -1.38 -9.79 -4.88
CA VAL A 58 -2.03 -9.82 -6.19
C VAL A 58 -2.98 -11.01 -6.33
N TYR A 59 -2.52 -12.22 -6.02
CA TYR A 59 -3.31 -13.43 -6.29
C TYR A 59 -4.54 -13.54 -5.38
N PRO A 60 -4.45 -13.40 -4.04
CA PRO A 60 -5.61 -13.44 -3.17
C PRO A 60 -6.58 -12.29 -3.44
N SER A 61 -6.09 -11.06 -3.70
CA SER A 61 -6.96 -9.94 -4.05
C SER A 61 -7.73 -10.20 -5.35
N ALA A 62 -7.09 -10.74 -6.37
CA ALA A 62 -7.77 -11.11 -7.62
C ALA A 62 -8.86 -12.17 -7.38
N GLN A 63 -8.60 -13.19 -6.56
CA GLN A 63 -9.62 -14.19 -6.21
C GLN A 63 -10.78 -13.57 -5.43
N LEU A 64 -10.51 -12.71 -4.44
CA LEU A 64 -11.52 -12.03 -3.64
C LEU A 64 -12.41 -11.11 -4.48
N LEU A 65 -11.82 -10.39 -5.43
CA LEU A 65 -12.55 -9.50 -6.34
C LEU A 65 -13.33 -10.27 -7.41
N TYR A 66 -12.86 -11.44 -7.80
CA TYR A 66 -13.54 -12.27 -8.81
C TYR A 66 -14.80 -12.97 -8.24
N HIS A 67 -14.73 -13.44 -7.00
CA HIS A 67 -15.80 -14.26 -6.40
C HIS A 67 -16.84 -13.47 -5.59
N PHE A 68 -16.54 -12.23 -5.20
CA PHE A 68 -17.41 -11.47 -4.30
C PHE A 68 -17.60 -10.02 -4.74
N ASP A 69 -18.85 -9.57 -4.67
CA ASP A 69 -19.19 -8.16 -4.61
C ASP A 69 -19.02 -7.66 -3.17
N TRP A 70 -18.37 -6.51 -3.03
CA TRP A 70 -18.01 -5.93 -1.74
C TRP A 70 -18.87 -4.72 -1.43
N GLN A 71 -19.46 -4.70 -0.24
CA GLN A 71 -20.27 -3.58 0.24
C GLN A 71 -19.81 -3.12 1.62
N LEU A 72 -19.89 -1.82 1.85
CA LEU A 72 -19.67 -1.26 3.19
C LEU A 72 -20.89 -1.52 4.07
N PRO A 73 -20.68 -1.91 5.34
CA PRO A 73 -21.80 -2.15 6.24
C PRO A 73 -22.50 -0.83 6.59
N TYR A 74 -23.77 -0.93 6.99
CA TYR A 74 -24.56 0.18 7.54
C TYR A 74 -24.74 1.41 6.61
N GLY A 75 -24.56 1.24 5.30
CA GLY A 75 -24.73 2.34 4.32
C GLY A 75 -23.62 3.40 4.37
N LEU A 76 -22.46 3.07 4.95
CA LEU A 76 -21.27 3.93 4.93
C LEU A 76 -20.82 4.20 3.47
N GLN A 77 -20.36 5.42 3.20
CA GLN A 77 -19.72 5.75 1.94
C GLN A 77 -18.20 5.58 2.06
N LEU A 78 -17.51 5.44 0.92
CA LEU A 78 -16.05 5.30 0.88
C LEU A 78 -15.31 6.44 1.61
N LYS A 79 -15.84 7.66 1.55
CA LYS A 79 -15.29 8.84 2.24
C LYS A 79 -15.38 8.78 3.77
N ASP A 80 -16.24 7.91 4.31
CA ASP A 80 -16.46 7.75 5.74
C ASP A 80 -15.50 6.70 6.35
N LEU A 81 -14.67 6.06 5.52
CA LEU A 81 -13.69 5.07 5.97
C LEU A 81 -12.55 5.75 6.74
N ASP A 82 -12.36 5.30 7.99
CA ASP A 82 -11.19 5.68 8.77
C ASP A 82 -9.94 4.93 8.26
N MET A 83 -9.05 5.69 7.62
CA MET A 83 -7.76 5.24 7.12
C MET A 83 -6.60 5.65 8.04
N THR A 84 -6.89 6.09 9.27
CA THR A 84 -5.87 6.42 10.26
C THR A 84 -4.97 5.20 10.50
N GLU A 85 -3.66 5.44 10.51
CA GLU A 85 -2.65 4.40 10.70
C GLU A 85 -2.18 4.31 12.16
N THR A 86 -1.69 3.15 12.55
CA THR A 86 -0.94 2.98 13.79
C THR A 86 0.42 3.64 13.69
N CYS A 87 0.88 4.27 14.77
CA CYS A 87 2.26 4.76 14.84
C CYS A 87 3.24 3.57 14.90
N GLY A 88 4.17 3.48 13.95
CA GLY A 88 5.14 2.40 13.90
C GLY A 88 6.03 2.43 12.66
N ILE A 89 6.81 1.36 12.47
CA ILE A 89 7.67 1.17 11.29
C ILE A 89 6.81 0.81 10.06
N SER A 90 5.65 0.20 10.28
CA SER A 90 4.66 -0.17 9.27
C SER A 90 3.42 0.73 9.33
N ALA A 91 2.87 1.06 8.17
CA ALA A 91 1.61 1.79 7.98
C ALA A 91 0.40 0.85 8.07
N ALA A 92 0.17 0.21 9.23
CA ALA A 92 -1.01 -0.61 9.45
C ALA A 92 -2.22 0.26 9.82
N ARG A 93 -3.43 -0.10 9.37
CA ARG A 93 -4.65 0.61 9.78
C ARG A 93 -4.86 0.46 11.29
N LYS A 94 -5.26 1.56 11.92
CA LYS A 94 -5.53 1.64 13.37
C LYS A 94 -6.78 0.86 13.75
N ASN A 95 -7.79 0.89 12.89
CA ASN A 95 -9.07 0.22 13.07
C ASN A 95 -9.28 -0.80 11.95
N ASP A 96 -9.97 -1.90 12.27
CA ASP A 96 -10.22 -2.98 11.32
C ASP A 96 -11.06 -2.52 10.12
N LEU A 97 -10.96 -3.24 8.98
CA LEU A 97 -11.82 -3.00 7.82
C LEU A 97 -12.99 -3.97 7.90
N HIS A 98 -14.20 -3.44 8.01
CA HIS A 98 -15.40 -4.25 7.94
C HIS A 98 -16.04 -4.11 6.57
N LEU A 99 -16.28 -5.24 5.93
CA LEU A 99 -16.93 -5.35 4.63
C LEU A 99 -17.92 -6.51 4.63
N ILE A 100 -18.96 -6.40 3.82
CA ILE A 100 -19.90 -7.46 3.52
C ILE A 100 -19.52 -8.03 2.16
N ALA A 101 -19.22 -9.32 2.12
CA ALA A 101 -18.94 -10.05 0.88
C ALA A 101 -20.21 -10.79 0.45
N THR A 102 -20.73 -10.46 -0.73
CA THR A 102 -21.83 -11.21 -1.36
C THR A 102 -21.29 -11.96 -2.56
N PRO A 103 -21.59 -13.27 -2.74
CA PRO A 103 -21.13 -14.03 -3.89
C PRO A 103 -21.47 -13.29 -5.19
N HIS A 104 -20.47 -13.10 -6.03
CA HIS A 104 -20.63 -12.44 -7.32
C HIS A 104 -21.46 -13.33 -8.25
N ASP A 105 -22.48 -12.75 -8.87
CA ASP A 105 -23.37 -13.48 -9.78
C ASP A 105 -22.71 -13.67 -11.15
N LEU A 106 -22.01 -14.79 -11.29
CA LEU A 106 -21.34 -15.18 -12.53
C LEU A 106 -22.32 -15.61 -13.65
N SER A 107 -23.64 -15.65 -13.40
CA SER A 107 -24.62 -16.01 -14.43
C SER A 107 -24.89 -14.89 -15.45
N GLN A 108 -24.31 -13.71 -15.23
CA GLN A 108 -24.42 -12.55 -16.11
C GLN A 108 -23.28 -12.45 -17.15
N TYR A 109 -22.45 -13.51 -17.27
CA TYR A 109 -21.40 -13.69 -18.28
C TYR A 109 -21.61 -14.93 -19.14
#